data_AF-A0A947SDK8-F1
#
_entry.id   AF-A0A947SDK8-F1
#
_cell.length_a   1.000
_cell.length_b   1.000
_cell.length_c   1.000
_cell.angle_alpha   90.00
_cell.angle_beta   90.00
_cell.angle_gamma   90.00
#
_symmetry.space_group_name_H-M   'P 1'
#
loop_
_entity.id
_entity.type
_entity.pdbx_description
1 polymer ?
#
loop_
_entity_poly.entity_id
_entity_poly.type
_entity_poly.pdbx_seq_one_letter_code
_entity_poly.pdbx_strand_id
1 'polypeptide(L)' 'MGAFSVFLTQSPSFLAHQRTMEELSGKSNAQTLFEIKQIPTDNHIRDILDSVEHEIIFPVFDQVIENLHQSGCKIL' A
#
# COMPACT_ATOMS: atom_id res chain seq x y z
N MET A 1 -4.83 8.37 22.24
CA MET A 1 -4.47 9.22 21.07
C MET A 1 -4.01 8.41 19.84
N GLY A 2 -4.19 7.08 19.76
CA GLY A 2 -3.69 6.26 18.63
C GLY A 2 -4.77 5.64 17.73
N ALA A 3 -6.06 5.73 18.09
CA ALA A 3 -7.15 5.06 17.36
C ALA A 3 -7.48 5.67 15.99
N PHE A 4 -6.90 6.84 15.67
CA PHE A 4 -7.03 7.52 14.37
C PHE A 4 -5.74 7.48 13.53
N SER A 5 -4.74 6.65 13.87
CA SER A 5 -3.50 6.58 13.08
C SER A 5 -3.72 6.06 11.65
N VAL A 6 -4.80 5.31 11.43
CA VAL A 6 -5.31 4.93 10.09
C VAL A 6 -5.86 6.11 9.28
N PHE A 7 -6.09 7.28 9.90
CA PHE A 7 -6.31 8.58 9.22
C PHE A 7 -5.06 9.47 9.16
N LEU A 8 -3.93 8.99 9.70
CA LEU A 8 -2.63 9.68 9.67
C LEU A 8 -1.67 9.06 8.64
N THR A 9 -2.19 8.51 7.54
CA THR A 9 -1.44 8.68 6.30
C THR A 9 -1.40 10.20 6.09
N GLN A 10 -0.22 10.84 6.06
CA GLN A 10 -0.11 12.28 5.75
C GLN A 10 -0.69 12.66 4.37
N SER A 11 -1.25 11.68 3.66
CA SER A 11 -1.74 11.75 2.31
C SER A 11 -3.14 11.13 2.24
N PRO A 12 -4.10 11.76 1.53
CA PRO A 12 -5.51 11.35 1.47
C PRO A 12 -5.77 10.07 0.67
N SER A 13 -4.75 9.48 0.03
CA SER A 13 -4.84 8.22 -0.70
C SER A 13 -3.45 7.62 -0.91
N PHE A 14 -3.39 6.35 -1.36
CA PHE A 14 -2.15 5.73 -1.80
C PHE A 14 -1.45 6.58 -2.87
N LEU A 15 -2.18 7.02 -3.91
CA LEU A 15 -1.62 7.83 -4.99
C LEU A 15 -1.13 9.19 -4.50
N ALA A 16 -1.87 9.84 -3.60
CA ALA A 16 -1.42 11.08 -2.99
C ALA A 16 -0.13 10.87 -2.20
N HIS A 17 0.00 9.72 -1.51
CA HIS A 17 1.22 9.38 -0.80
C HIS A 17 2.41 9.17 -1.74
N GLN A 18 2.20 8.46 -2.85
CA GLN A 18 3.25 8.27 -3.85
C GLN A 18 3.70 9.60 -4.46
N ARG A 19 2.76 10.52 -4.74
CA ARG A 19 3.08 11.86 -5.28
C ARG A 19 3.89 12.68 -4.30
N THR A 20 3.46 12.73 -3.04
CA THR A 20 4.20 13.44 -1.99
C THR A 20 5.60 12.86 -1.80
N MET A 21 5.78 11.53 -1.83
CA MET A 21 7.13 10.94 -1.74
C MET A 21 7.99 11.26 -2.96
N GLU A 22 7.43 11.23 -4.17
CA GLU A 22 8.15 11.62 -5.39
C GLU A 22 8.59 13.09 -5.34
N GLU A 23 7.73 13.99 -4.86
CA GLU A 23 8.05 15.42 -4.70
C GLU A 23 9.14 15.66 -3.64
N LEU A 24 9.08 14.96 -2.51
CA LEU A 24 10.01 15.18 -1.39
C LEU A 24 11.36 14.46 -1.56
N SER A 25 11.35 13.27 -2.18
CA SER A 25 12.51 12.37 -2.23
C SER A 25 12.97 12.04 -3.65
N GLY A 26 12.28 12.54 -4.69
CA GLY A 26 12.57 12.28 -6.10
C GLY A 26 12.19 10.88 -6.58
N LYS A 27 11.70 10.02 -5.69
CA LYS A 27 11.26 8.64 -5.97
C LYS A 27 10.13 8.22 -5.04
N SER A 28 9.25 7.37 -5.54
CA SER A 28 8.12 6.79 -4.80
C SER A 28 8.24 5.27 -4.66
N ASN A 29 7.46 4.66 -3.76
CA ASN A 29 7.36 3.21 -3.62
C ASN A 29 6.71 2.59 -4.85
N ALA A 30 5.81 3.30 -5.52
CA ALA A 30 5.28 2.91 -6.82
C ALA A 30 6.43 2.62 -7.80
N GLN A 31 7.45 3.48 -7.85
CA GLN A 31 8.59 3.30 -8.76
C GLN A 31 9.58 2.23 -8.27
N THR A 32 9.83 2.12 -6.97
CA THR A 32 10.92 1.27 -6.44
C THR A 32 10.48 -0.12 -6.02
N LEU A 33 9.27 -0.28 -5.48
CA LEU A 33 8.75 -1.58 -5.01
C LEU A 33 7.84 -2.24 -6.05
N PHE A 34 7.11 -1.45 -6.83
CA PHE A 34 6.11 -1.95 -7.77
C PHE A 34 6.50 -1.71 -9.24
N GLU A 35 7.66 -1.11 -9.50
CA GLU A 35 8.19 -0.81 -10.84
C GLU A 35 7.23 0.01 -11.74
N ILE A 36 6.30 0.73 -11.12
CA ILE A 36 5.36 1.63 -11.77
C ILE A 36 6.12 2.89 -12.20
N LYS A 37 6.36 3.03 -13.50
CA LYS A 37 7.19 4.12 -14.07
C LYS A 37 6.61 5.52 -13.82
N GLN A 38 5.28 5.65 -13.88
CA GLN A 38 4.57 6.90 -13.67
C GLN A 38 3.36 6.65 -12.79
N ILE A 39 3.13 7.53 -11.80
CA ILE A 39 2.00 7.43 -10.88
C ILE A 39 0.68 7.51 -11.67
N PRO A 40 -0.15 6.46 -11.68
CA PRO A 40 -1.38 6.40 -12.45
C PRO A 40 -2.51 7.24 -11.84
N THR A 41 -3.64 7.30 -12.52
CA THR A 41 -4.90 7.81 -11.96
C THR A 41 -5.60 6.76 -11.10
N ASP A 42 -6.56 7.17 -10.28
CA ASP A 42 -7.36 6.27 -9.43
C ASP A 42 -8.04 5.14 -10.20
N ASN A 43 -8.42 5.36 -11.45
CA ASN A 43 -9.03 4.30 -12.26
C ASN A 43 -7.97 3.35 -12.82
N HIS A 44 -6.85 3.86 -13.31
CA HIS A 44 -5.76 3.03 -13.82
C HIS A 44 -5.06 2.21 -12.74
N ILE A 45 -4.99 2.69 -11.48
CA ILE A 45 -4.44 1.85 -10.42
C ILE A 45 -5.32 0.63 -10.14
N ARG A 46 -6.66 0.75 -10.31
CA ARG A 46 -7.55 -0.41 -10.23
C ARG A 46 -7.31 -1.35 -11.40
N ASP A 47 -7.19 -0.84 -12.62
CA ASP A 47 -6.88 -1.68 -13.79
C ASP A 47 -5.59 -2.51 -13.60
N ILE A 48 -4.57 -1.92 -12.94
CA ILE A 48 -3.31 -2.61 -12.63
C ILE A 48 -3.49 -3.63 -11.50
N LEU A 49 -4.20 -3.28 -10.43
CA LEU A 49 -4.41 -4.17 -9.28
C LEU A 49 -5.36 -5.33 -9.62
N ASP A 50 -6.41 -5.07 -10.39
CA ASP A 50 -7.41 -6.05 -10.86
C ASP A 50 -6.81 -7.03 -11.87
N SER A 51 -5.66 -6.68 -12.48
CA SER A 51 -4.92 -7.61 -13.36
C SER A 51 -4.19 -8.72 -12.60
N VAL A 52 -4.06 -8.60 -11.27
CA VAL A 52 -3.49 -9.64 -10.43
C VAL A 52 -4.60 -10.55 -9.93
N GLU A 53 -4.53 -11.83 -10.30
CA GLU A 53 -5.48 -12.85 -9.81
C GLU A 53 -5.45 -12.89 -8.28
N HIS A 54 -6.62 -12.68 -7.67
CA HIS A 54 -6.77 -12.52 -6.22
C HIS A 54 -6.29 -13.77 -5.47
N GLU A 55 -6.48 -14.93 -6.08
CA GLU A 55 -6.07 -16.27 -5.63
C GLU A 55 -4.58 -16.34 -5.30
N ILE A 56 -3.74 -15.52 -5.96
CA ILE A 56 -2.30 -15.47 -5.75
C ILE A 56 -1.93 -14.64 -4.51
N ILE A 57 -2.70 -13.58 -4.21
CA ILE A 57 -2.42 -12.64 -3.13
C ILE A 57 -3.05 -13.09 -1.79
N PHE A 58 -4.19 -13.78 -1.82
CA PHE A 58 -4.89 -14.21 -0.60
C PHE A 58 -3.99 -14.92 0.43
N PRO A 59 -3.17 -15.93 0.05
CA PRO A 59 -2.32 -16.62 1.01
C PRO A 59 -1.25 -15.72 1.66
N VAL A 60 -0.81 -14.67 0.96
CA VAL A 60 0.16 -13.70 1.49
C VAL A 60 -0.47 -12.88 2.61
N PHE A 61 -1.75 -12.52 2.46
CA PHE A 61 -2.48 -11.78 3.48
C PHE A 61 -2.56 -12.58 4.79
N ASP A 62 -2.95 -13.85 4.71
CA ASP A 62 -3.00 -14.75 5.86
C ASP A 62 -1.63 -14.90 6.53
N GLN A 63 -0.58 -15.09 5.73
CA GLN A 63 0.79 -15.20 6.24
C GLN A 63 1.25 -13.94 6.98
N VAL A 64 0.93 -12.75 6.47
CA VAL A 64 1.27 -11.48 7.11
C VAL A 64 0.55 -11.32 8.44
N ILE A 65 -0.74 -11.65 8.50
CA ILE A 65 -1.53 -11.59 9.74
C ILE A 65 -1.01 -12.59 10.77
N GLU A 66 -0.73 -13.83 10.37
CA GLU A 66 -0.14 -14.86 11.23
C GLU A 66 1.20 -14.38 11.83
N ASN A 67 2.07 -13.82 11.00
CA ASN A 67 3.37 -13.28 11.43
C ASN A 67 3.20 -12.12 12.43
N LEU A 68 2.20 -11.25 12.21
CA LEU A 68 1.90 -10.15 13.12
C LEU A 68 1.37 -10.67 14.47
N HIS A 69 0.51 -11.69 14.48
CA HIS A 69 0.06 -12.35 15.71
C HIS A 69 1.22 -12.99 16.48
N GLN A 70 2.11 -13.70 15.79
CA GLN A 70 3.29 -14.31 16.40
C GLN A 70 4.25 -13.28 16.99
N SER A 71 4.33 -12.08 16.39
CA SER A 71 5.12 -10.95 16.92
C SER A 71 4.52 -10.29 18.18
N GLY A 72 3.36 -10.77 18.66
CA GLY A 72 2.64 -10.19 19.79
C GLY A 72 1.81 -8.95 19.42
N CYS A 73 1.71 -8.64 18.12
CA CYS A 73 0.87 -7.57 17.62
C CYS A 73 -0.59 -8.06 17.59
N LYS A 74 -1.46 -7.49 18.42
CA LYS A 74 -2.91 -7.78 18.39
C LYS A 74 -3.55 -7.03 17.23
N ILE A 75 -4.01 -7.76 16.23
CA ILE A 75 -4.82 -7.23 15.14
C ILE A 75 -6.24 -7.76 15.35
N LEU A 76 -7.07 -6.90 15.97
CA LEU A 76 -8.46 -7.12 16.44
C LEU A 76 -8.64 -8.26 17.47
#